data_AF-A0A7C8DMT4-F1
#
_entry.id   AF-A0A7C8DMT4-F1
#
_cell.length_a   1.000
_cell.length_b   1.000
_cell.length_c   1.000
_cell.angle_alpha   90.00
_cell.angle_beta   90.00
_cell.angle_gamma   90.00
#
_symmetry.space_group_name_H-M   'P 1'
#
loop_
_entity.id
_entity.type
_entity.pdbx_description
1 polymer ?
#
loop_
_entity_poly.entity_id
_entity_poly.type
_entity_poly.pdbx_seq_one_letter_code
_entity_poly.pdbx_strand_id
1 'polypeptide(L)'
;MNLTDKIQILKPHSALLKGNLMGIEKEGLRVSRKGGLSQAPHPSAFGCALTHPNITTDFSESLIELVTPPMHSADEVLSFLSKTQHYLYQHLPKDQSFWPASMPCVIRGETYIPIAQYGSSNRGMMKTVYRQGLANRYGSVMQTIAGIHFNYSFSTEFWEQCRLLLAPNETLRAFSDDGYMRLTRNVVRYGWLISYLFGASSAVCKSFLQGYHEHSLVEFNDSTLYKPYATSLRMGDIGYQNLAEDEAGV
;
A
#
# COMPACT_ATOMS: atom_id res chain seq x y z
N MET A 1 -29.77 20.26 -1.96
CA MET A 1 -30.07 18.88 -1.50
C MET A 1 -29.08 18.49 -0.43
N ASN A 2 -29.55 18.15 0.77
CA ASN A 2 -28.67 17.73 1.87
C ASN A 2 -28.18 16.27 1.65
N LEU A 3 -27.29 15.76 2.52
CA LEU A 3 -26.75 14.40 2.37
C LEU A 3 -27.84 13.33 2.49
N THR A 4 -28.76 13.47 3.44
CA THR A 4 -29.86 12.53 3.67
C THR A 4 -30.75 12.41 2.45
N ASP A 5 -31.12 13.54 1.83
CA ASP A 5 -31.93 13.57 0.62
C ASP A 5 -31.24 12.81 -0.54
N LYS A 6 -29.93 13.03 -0.72
CA LYS A 6 -29.13 12.33 -1.75
C LYS A 6 -29.14 10.83 -1.51
N ILE A 7 -28.95 10.40 -0.26
CA ILE A 7 -28.99 8.98 0.11
C ILE A 7 -30.36 8.39 -0.19
N GLN A 8 -31.46 9.07 0.17
CA GLN A 8 -32.80 8.55 -0.05
C GLN A 8 -33.14 8.40 -1.53
N ILE A 9 -32.69 9.32 -2.37
CA ILE A 9 -32.91 9.26 -3.82
C ILE A 9 -32.08 8.14 -4.47
N LEU A 10 -30.88 7.85 -3.96
CA LEU A 10 -30.03 6.79 -4.49
C LEU A 10 -30.36 5.40 -3.94
N LYS A 11 -30.97 5.30 -2.75
CA LYS A 11 -31.25 4.04 -2.06
C LYS A 11 -32.03 3.01 -2.90
N PRO A 12 -33.06 3.37 -3.68
CA PRO A 12 -33.76 2.43 -4.56
C PRO A 12 -32.86 1.79 -5.64
N HIS A 13 -31.71 2.41 -5.93
CA HIS A 13 -30.76 1.98 -6.96
C HIS A 13 -29.52 1.28 -6.37
N SER A 14 -29.54 0.89 -5.10
CA SER A 14 -28.38 0.28 -4.41
C SER A 14 -27.89 -1.02 -5.06
N ALA A 15 -28.75 -1.72 -5.80
CA ALA A 15 -28.37 -2.93 -6.54
C ALA A 15 -27.25 -2.66 -7.58
N LEU A 16 -27.13 -1.43 -8.09
CA LEU A 16 -26.08 -1.05 -9.06
C LEU A 16 -24.67 -1.08 -8.45
N LEU A 17 -24.56 -1.01 -7.11
CA LEU A 17 -23.29 -1.14 -6.40
C LEU A 17 -22.67 -2.54 -6.54
N LYS A 18 -23.47 -3.56 -6.92
CA LYS A 18 -22.94 -4.90 -7.23
C LYS A 18 -22.02 -4.91 -8.45
N GLY A 19 -22.13 -3.91 -9.33
CA GLY A 19 -21.24 -3.76 -10.48
C GLY A 19 -19.90 -3.11 -10.14
N ASN A 20 -19.71 -2.64 -8.91
CA ASN A 20 -18.48 -2.00 -8.48
C ASN A 20 -17.33 -3.02 -8.49
N LEU A 21 -16.12 -2.52 -8.67
CA LEU A 21 -14.92 -3.34 -8.66
C LEU A 21 -14.03 -2.94 -7.49
N MET A 22 -13.34 -3.94 -6.94
CA MET A 22 -12.33 -3.74 -5.92
C MET A 22 -11.10 -4.61 -6.18
N GLY A 23 -9.94 -4.13 -5.73
CA GLY A 23 -8.68 -4.84 -5.82
C GLY A 23 -7.79 -4.50 -4.63
N ILE A 24 -6.85 -5.39 -4.32
CA ILE A 24 -5.90 -5.21 -3.22
C ILE A 24 -4.47 -5.38 -3.74
N GLU A 25 -3.61 -4.46 -3.34
CA GLU A 25 -2.16 -4.64 -3.34
C GLU A 25 -1.72 -4.88 -1.89
N LYS A 26 -0.92 -5.91 -1.66
CA LYS A 26 -0.36 -6.20 -0.33
C LYS A 26 1.14 -6.40 -0.43
N GLU A 27 1.86 -5.58 0.32
CA GLU A 27 3.31 -5.68 0.41
C GLU A 27 3.76 -6.55 1.60
N GLY A 28 5.02 -6.97 1.55
CA GLY A 28 5.72 -7.55 2.69
C GLY A 28 7.16 -7.91 2.36
N LEU A 29 8.02 -7.86 3.38
CA LEU A 29 9.44 -8.13 3.22
C LEU A 29 9.73 -9.62 3.26
N ARG A 30 10.65 -10.09 2.42
CA ARG A 30 11.35 -11.36 2.59
C ARG A 30 12.44 -11.18 3.63
N VAL A 31 12.33 -11.93 4.72
CA VAL A 31 13.21 -11.86 5.89
C VAL A 31 13.99 -13.16 6.00
N SER A 32 15.29 -13.10 6.26
CA SER A 32 16.11 -14.28 6.51
C SER A 32 15.86 -14.85 7.90
N ARG A 33 15.97 -16.17 8.08
CA ARG A 33 15.98 -16.85 9.39
C ARG A 33 17.06 -16.33 10.34
N LYS A 34 18.14 -15.73 9.82
CA LYS A 34 19.19 -15.09 10.64
C LYS A 34 18.77 -13.70 11.17
N GLY A 35 17.53 -13.29 10.90
CA GLY A 35 17.02 -11.95 11.15
C GLY A 35 17.38 -10.99 10.03
N GLY A 36 16.51 -10.00 9.84
CA GLY A 36 16.67 -8.92 8.86
C GLY A 36 16.38 -9.30 7.41
N LEU A 37 16.49 -8.29 6.54
CA LEU A 37 16.13 -8.41 5.13
C LEU A 37 16.92 -9.49 4.40
N SER A 38 16.22 -10.28 3.59
CA SER A 38 16.86 -11.14 2.61
C SER A 38 17.70 -10.30 1.64
N GLN A 39 18.86 -10.82 1.26
CA GLN A 39 19.72 -10.27 0.21
C GLN A 39 19.65 -11.10 -1.07
N ALA A 40 18.93 -12.22 -1.05
CA ALA A 40 18.76 -13.08 -2.20
C ALA A 40 17.88 -12.39 -3.27
N PRO A 41 18.12 -12.65 -4.56
CA PRO A 41 17.27 -12.12 -5.63
C PRO A 41 15.82 -12.60 -5.51
N HIS A 42 14.93 -11.98 -6.28
CA HIS A 42 13.55 -12.38 -6.43
C HIS A 42 13.48 -13.88 -6.81
N PRO A 43 12.72 -14.71 -6.06
CA PRO A 43 12.65 -16.14 -6.35
C PRO A 43 12.18 -16.43 -7.77
N SER A 44 12.90 -17.29 -8.49
CA SER A 44 12.55 -17.66 -9.87
C SER A 44 11.16 -18.28 -9.99
N ALA A 45 10.68 -18.95 -8.93
CA ALA A 45 9.32 -19.49 -8.85
C ALA A 45 8.23 -18.40 -8.93
N PHE A 46 8.52 -17.16 -8.55
CA PHE A 46 7.58 -16.04 -8.68
C PHE A 46 7.60 -15.42 -10.09
N GLY A 47 8.45 -15.93 -10.98
CA GLY A 47 8.57 -15.48 -12.36
C GLY A 47 9.32 -14.15 -12.47
N CYS A 48 8.92 -13.34 -13.45
CA CYS A 48 9.56 -12.07 -13.75
C CYS A 48 8.78 -10.93 -13.09
N ALA A 49 9.33 -10.31 -12.03
CA ALA A 49 8.70 -9.21 -11.31
C ALA A 49 8.28 -8.04 -12.24
N LEU A 50 8.98 -7.81 -13.36
CA LEU A 50 8.63 -6.75 -14.31
C LEU A 50 7.28 -6.98 -15.02
N THR A 51 6.87 -8.23 -15.20
CA THR A 51 5.73 -8.60 -16.07
C THR A 51 4.72 -9.53 -15.43
N HIS A 52 5.03 -10.11 -14.27
CA HIS A 52 4.13 -11.04 -13.60
C HIS A 52 2.91 -10.27 -13.06
N PRO A 53 1.68 -10.70 -13.37
CA PRO A 53 0.47 -9.90 -13.13
C PRO A 53 0.05 -9.79 -11.67
N ASN A 54 0.52 -10.70 -10.79
CA ASN A 54 0.00 -10.81 -9.43
C ASN A 54 1.06 -10.84 -8.32
N ILE A 55 2.34 -10.93 -8.70
CA ILE A 55 3.46 -11.04 -7.76
C ILE A 55 4.59 -10.25 -8.38
N THR A 56 4.97 -9.14 -7.75
CA THR A 56 6.05 -8.28 -8.19
C THR A 56 6.88 -7.85 -6.98
N THR A 57 7.75 -6.88 -7.18
CA THR A 57 8.49 -6.21 -6.12
C THR A 57 8.17 -4.74 -6.15
N ASP A 58 8.12 -4.10 -4.98
CA ASP A 58 8.14 -2.64 -4.92
C ASP A 58 9.59 -2.13 -4.81
N PHE A 59 9.93 -1.25 -3.86
CA PHE A 59 11.21 -0.55 -3.84
C PHE A 59 12.41 -1.49 -3.75
N SER A 60 12.32 -2.48 -2.85
CA SER A 60 13.39 -3.44 -2.60
C SER A 60 13.14 -4.76 -3.34
N GLU A 61 14.22 -5.41 -3.77
CA GLU A 61 14.20 -6.79 -4.28
C GLU A 61 13.58 -7.78 -3.27
N SER A 62 13.65 -7.43 -1.99
CA SER A 62 13.06 -8.19 -0.90
C SER A 62 11.65 -7.75 -0.51
N LEU A 63 11.13 -6.64 -1.04
CA LEU A 63 9.78 -6.16 -0.77
C LEU A 63 8.84 -6.71 -1.85
N ILE A 64 8.20 -7.84 -1.55
CA ILE A 64 7.24 -8.49 -2.45
C ILE A 64 5.91 -7.74 -2.36
N GLU A 65 5.30 -7.51 -3.52
CA GLU A 65 3.98 -6.93 -3.66
C GLU A 65 3.06 -7.95 -4.36
N LEU A 66 1.95 -8.26 -3.70
CA LEU A 66 0.90 -9.13 -4.21
C LEU A 66 -0.25 -8.29 -4.75
N VAL A 67 -0.63 -8.51 -6.01
CA VAL A 67 -1.64 -7.69 -6.70
C VAL A 67 -2.80 -8.57 -7.14
N THR A 68 -4.01 -8.26 -6.69
CA THR A 68 -5.22 -8.94 -7.18
C THR A 68 -5.73 -8.27 -8.46
N PRO A 69 -6.37 -9.01 -9.37
CA PRO A 69 -7.17 -8.38 -10.41
C PRO A 69 -8.39 -7.66 -9.77
N PRO A 70 -9.06 -6.76 -10.51
CA PRO A 70 -10.32 -6.16 -10.06
C PRO A 70 -11.42 -7.23 -10.03
N MET A 71 -12.19 -7.28 -8.94
CA MET A 71 -13.26 -8.27 -8.71
C MET A 71 -14.51 -7.61 -8.11
N HIS A 72 -15.64 -8.32 -8.11
CA HIS A 72 -16.94 -7.75 -7.76
C HIS A 72 -17.28 -7.81 -6.27
N SER A 73 -16.53 -8.58 -5.48
CA SER A 73 -16.77 -8.73 -4.05
C SER A 73 -15.50 -8.85 -3.24
N ALA A 74 -15.59 -8.50 -1.95
CA ALA A 74 -14.49 -8.65 -1.00
C ALA A 74 -14.09 -10.13 -0.85
N ASP A 75 -15.07 -11.04 -0.85
CA ASP A 75 -14.83 -12.48 -0.74
C ASP A 75 -14.02 -13.01 -1.93
N GLU A 76 -14.33 -12.56 -3.15
CA GLU A 76 -13.55 -12.90 -4.35
C GLU A 76 -12.10 -12.41 -4.23
N VAL A 77 -11.90 -11.14 -3.87
CA VAL A 77 -10.56 -10.55 -3.71
C VAL A 77 -9.75 -11.27 -2.63
N LEU A 78 -10.35 -11.51 -1.46
CA LEU A 78 -9.68 -12.19 -0.35
C LEU A 78 -9.37 -13.65 -0.68
N SER A 79 -10.27 -14.35 -1.39
CA SER A 79 -10.04 -15.72 -1.88
C SER A 79 -8.87 -15.77 -2.87
N PHE A 80 -8.80 -14.82 -3.80
CA PHE A 80 -7.67 -14.71 -4.74
C PHE A 80 -6.36 -14.41 -4.01
N LEU A 81 -6.35 -13.38 -3.16
CA LEU A 81 -5.17 -12.98 -2.39
C LEU A 81 -4.67 -14.15 -1.51
N SER A 82 -5.57 -14.90 -0.88
CA SER A 82 -5.24 -16.08 -0.07
C SER A 82 -4.54 -17.16 -0.90
N LYS A 83 -5.04 -17.45 -2.11
CA LYS A 83 -4.39 -18.41 -3.02
C LYS A 83 -3.01 -17.94 -3.47
N THR A 84 -2.88 -16.66 -3.82
CA THR A 84 -1.58 -16.08 -4.20
C THR A 84 -0.58 -16.10 -3.04
N GLN A 85 -1.02 -15.78 -1.82
CA GLN A 85 -0.21 -15.90 -0.62
C GLN A 85 0.19 -17.35 -0.33
N HIS A 86 -0.72 -18.31 -0.52
CA HIS A 86 -0.40 -19.74 -0.37
C HIS A 86 0.70 -20.17 -1.35
N TYR A 87 0.59 -19.75 -2.62
CA TYR A 87 1.63 -19.97 -3.62
C TYR A 87 2.96 -19.35 -3.19
N LEU A 88 2.94 -18.10 -2.71
CA LEU A 88 4.13 -17.42 -2.17
C LEU A 88 4.78 -18.24 -1.05
N TYR A 89 4.02 -18.68 -0.05
CA TYR A 89 4.57 -19.43 1.09
C TYR A 89 5.12 -20.80 0.69
N GLN A 90 4.50 -21.49 -0.26
CA GLN A 90 4.99 -22.78 -0.74
C GLN A 90 6.30 -22.67 -1.52
N HIS A 91 6.54 -21.55 -2.21
CA HIS A 91 7.71 -21.36 -3.08
C HIS A 91 8.74 -20.39 -2.50
N LEU A 92 8.51 -19.85 -1.31
CA LEU A 92 9.49 -19.04 -0.60
C LEU A 92 10.71 -19.92 -0.23
N PRO A 93 11.94 -19.42 -0.38
CA PRO A 93 13.12 -20.15 0.09
C PRO A 93 12.98 -20.57 1.55
N LYS A 94 13.39 -21.81 1.88
CA LYS A 94 13.15 -22.43 3.20
C LYS A 94 13.75 -21.64 4.36
N ASP A 95 14.79 -20.86 4.10
CA ASP A 95 15.49 -20.00 5.06
C ASP A 95 14.91 -18.57 5.13
N GLN A 96 13.78 -18.31 4.47
CA GLN A 96 13.12 -17.01 4.45
C GLN A 96 11.70 -17.08 5.04
N SER A 97 11.17 -15.92 5.39
CA SER A 97 9.79 -15.72 5.83
C SER A 97 9.22 -14.44 5.23
N PHE A 98 7.90 -14.38 5.09
CA PHE A 98 7.20 -13.19 4.61
C PHE A 98 6.75 -12.36 5.82
N TRP A 99 7.30 -11.16 5.96
CA TRP A 99 7.07 -10.29 7.10
C TRP A 99 5.61 -9.81 7.14
N PRO A 100 4.90 -10.01 8.26
CA PRO A 100 3.45 -9.76 8.31
C PRO A 100 3.09 -8.31 8.68
N ALA A 101 4.04 -7.51 9.17
CA ALA A 101 3.78 -6.17 9.71
C ALA A 101 4.20 -5.06 8.76
N SER A 102 3.60 -3.87 8.91
CA SER A 102 3.95 -2.68 8.13
C SER A 102 5.34 -2.15 8.44
N MET A 103 5.64 -1.93 9.73
CA MET A 103 6.99 -1.51 10.12
C MET A 103 7.95 -2.66 9.87
N PRO A 104 9.13 -2.39 9.30
CA PRO A 104 10.03 -3.44 8.86
C PRO A 104 10.60 -4.26 10.02
N CYS A 105 11.12 -5.44 9.68
CA CYS A 105 11.97 -6.21 10.58
C CYS A 105 13.28 -5.45 10.88
N VAL A 106 14.22 -6.10 11.60
CA VAL A 106 15.56 -5.52 11.83
C VAL A 106 16.20 -5.10 10.50
N ILE A 107 16.59 -3.83 10.40
CA ILE A 107 17.31 -3.27 9.25
C ILE A 107 18.77 -3.06 9.66
N ARG A 108 19.73 -3.45 8.82
CA ARG A 108 21.16 -3.33 9.11
C ARG A 108 21.77 -2.20 8.27
N GLY A 109 21.47 -0.95 8.61
CA GLY A 109 21.96 0.22 7.87
C GLY A 109 21.36 0.35 6.46
N GLU A 110 21.56 1.51 5.83
CA GLU A 110 20.92 1.87 4.55
C GLU A 110 21.48 1.08 3.36
N THR A 111 22.79 0.79 3.37
CA THR A 111 23.50 0.13 2.25
C THR A 111 23.15 -1.35 2.07
N TYR A 112 22.37 -1.92 2.98
CA TYR A 112 21.97 -3.33 2.97
C TYR A 112 20.53 -3.56 2.48
N ILE A 113 19.88 -2.54 1.92
CA ILE A 113 18.55 -2.70 1.34
C ILE A 113 18.71 -2.94 -0.17
N PRO A 114 18.48 -4.15 -0.68
CA PRO A 114 18.69 -4.44 -2.09
C PRO A 114 17.60 -3.76 -2.92
N ILE A 115 17.98 -2.89 -3.86
CA ILE A 115 17.04 -2.23 -4.78
C ILE A 115 16.47 -3.26 -5.75
N ALA A 116 15.15 -3.17 -6.04
CA ALA A 116 14.50 -4.08 -6.95
C ALA A 116 15.11 -4.08 -8.36
N GLN A 117 15.33 -5.28 -8.89
CA GLN A 117 15.97 -5.54 -10.18
C GLN A 117 14.95 -6.03 -11.20
N TYR A 118 14.88 -5.34 -12.35
CA TYR A 118 13.92 -5.69 -13.43
C TYR A 118 14.60 -6.07 -14.75
N GLY A 119 15.88 -6.47 -14.71
CA GLY A 119 16.67 -6.87 -15.87
C GLY A 119 17.16 -5.70 -16.75
N SER A 120 17.69 -6.03 -17.92
CA SER A 120 18.42 -5.09 -18.80
C SER A 120 17.58 -4.40 -19.88
N SER A 121 16.28 -4.67 -19.95
CA SER A 121 15.40 -3.92 -20.87
C SER A 121 15.30 -2.45 -20.45
N ASN A 122 15.10 -1.52 -21.39
CA ASN A 122 14.96 -0.09 -21.06
C ASN A 122 13.88 0.16 -19.98
N ARG A 123 12.75 -0.55 -20.07
CA ARG A 123 11.65 -0.46 -19.08
C ARG A 123 12.07 -0.99 -17.71
N GLY A 124 12.83 -2.08 -17.67
CA GLY A 124 13.36 -2.64 -16.43
C GLY A 124 14.40 -1.71 -15.78
N MET A 125 15.38 -1.27 -16.56
CA MET A 125 16.41 -0.32 -16.11
C MET A 125 15.80 0.98 -15.59
N MET A 126 14.81 1.55 -16.29
CA MET A 126 14.11 2.75 -15.84
C MET A 126 13.48 2.57 -14.44
N LYS A 127 12.83 1.43 -14.18
CA LYS A 127 12.21 1.14 -12.86
C LYS A 127 13.24 0.99 -11.74
N THR A 128 14.38 0.35 -12.03
CA THR A 128 15.49 0.19 -11.07
C THR A 128 16.18 1.53 -10.82
N VAL A 129 16.48 2.33 -11.86
CA VAL A 129 17.08 3.66 -11.73
C VAL A 129 16.17 4.62 -10.96
N TYR A 130 14.86 4.56 -11.18
CA TYR A 130 13.89 5.32 -10.40
C TYR A 130 14.02 5.04 -8.90
N ARG A 131 14.09 3.77 -8.50
CA ARG A 131 14.28 3.37 -7.09
C ARG A 131 15.64 3.78 -6.53
N GLN A 132 16.69 3.73 -7.34
CA GLN A 132 17.99 4.30 -6.96
C GLN A 132 17.89 5.81 -6.70
N GLY A 133 17.10 6.53 -7.51
CA GLY A 133 16.79 7.94 -7.29
C GLY A 133 16.06 8.19 -5.96
N LEU A 134 15.06 7.37 -5.63
CA LEU A 134 14.36 7.43 -4.35
C LEU A 134 15.32 7.18 -3.17
N ALA A 135 16.17 6.15 -3.27
CA ALA A 135 17.17 5.83 -2.26
C ALA A 135 18.11 7.02 -2.00
N ASN A 136 18.55 7.70 -3.07
CA ASN A 136 19.47 8.85 -2.97
C ASN A 136 18.80 10.11 -2.41
N ARG A 137 17.48 10.27 -2.59
CA ARG A 137 16.73 11.47 -2.14
C ARG A 137 16.18 11.34 -0.73
N TYR A 138 15.67 10.16 -0.39
CA TYR A 138 14.85 9.95 0.81
C TYR A 138 15.43 8.88 1.75
N GLY A 139 16.55 8.27 1.39
CA GLY A 139 17.08 7.11 2.08
C GLY A 139 16.30 5.83 1.75
N SER A 140 16.94 4.69 1.95
CA SER A 140 16.34 3.38 1.62
C SER A 140 15.46 2.81 2.74
N VAL A 141 15.67 3.24 3.99
CA VAL A 141 15.03 2.64 5.18
C VAL A 141 13.52 2.85 5.17
N MET A 142 13.06 4.08 4.94
CA MET A 142 11.63 4.42 4.86
C MET A 142 10.89 3.61 3.78
N GLN A 143 11.57 3.34 2.67
CA GLN A 143 11.04 2.60 1.53
C GLN A 143 10.85 1.10 1.80
N THR A 144 11.20 0.62 2.99
CA THR A 144 10.95 -0.78 3.43
C THR A 144 9.68 -0.94 4.24
N ILE A 145 8.97 0.16 4.55
CA ILE A 145 7.66 0.10 5.21
C ILE A 145 6.66 -0.48 4.22
N ALA A 146 6.00 -1.58 4.62
CA ALA A 146 5.01 -2.25 3.80
C ALA A 146 3.58 -1.71 4.06
N GLY A 147 2.78 -1.65 3.01
CA GLY A 147 1.38 -1.23 3.02
C GLY A 147 0.39 -2.25 2.46
N ILE A 148 -0.88 -1.85 2.55
CA ILE A 148 -1.97 -2.42 1.76
C ILE A 148 -2.60 -1.26 1.01
N HIS A 149 -2.78 -1.41 -0.30
CA HIS A 149 -3.58 -0.48 -1.10
C HIS A 149 -4.92 -1.13 -1.42
N PHE A 150 -5.99 -0.40 -1.15
CA PHE A 150 -7.35 -0.80 -1.50
C PHE A 150 -7.82 0.02 -2.69
N ASN A 151 -7.94 -0.64 -3.84
CA ASN A 151 -8.40 -0.06 -5.08
C ASN A 151 -9.91 -0.27 -5.21
N TYR A 152 -10.65 0.78 -5.55
CA TYR A 152 -12.11 0.71 -5.67
C TYR A 152 -12.63 1.58 -6.81
N SER A 153 -13.58 1.07 -7.59
CA SER A 153 -14.29 1.84 -8.59
C SER A 153 -15.79 1.57 -8.57
N PHE A 154 -16.57 2.63 -8.72
CA PHE A 154 -18.01 2.51 -8.93
C PHE A 154 -18.29 2.10 -10.38
N SER A 155 -19.35 1.29 -10.57
CA SER A 155 -19.81 0.88 -11.89
C SER A 155 -20.24 2.07 -12.75
N THR A 156 -20.09 1.93 -14.06
CA THR A 156 -20.56 2.91 -15.04
C THR A 156 -22.06 3.15 -14.88
N GLU A 157 -22.83 2.09 -14.63
CA GLU A 157 -24.27 2.13 -14.42
C GLU A 157 -24.65 2.91 -13.16
N PHE A 158 -23.89 2.74 -12.07
CA PHE A 158 -24.11 3.52 -10.85
C PHE A 158 -23.85 5.01 -11.08
N TRP A 159 -22.76 5.35 -11.77
CA TRP A 159 -22.45 6.74 -12.12
C TRP A 159 -23.51 7.36 -13.02
N GLU A 160 -23.97 6.63 -14.04
CA GLU A 160 -25.01 7.09 -14.95
C GLU A 160 -26.33 7.35 -14.20
N GLN A 161 -26.71 6.47 -13.28
CA GLN A 161 -27.92 6.69 -12.48
C GLN A 161 -27.78 7.88 -11.53
N CYS A 162 -26.61 8.06 -10.90
CA CYS A 162 -26.34 9.24 -10.08
C CYS A 162 -26.44 10.54 -10.90
N ARG A 163 -25.88 10.54 -12.11
CA ARG A 163 -25.92 11.66 -13.04
C ARG A 163 -27.35 12.02 -13.42
N LEU A 164 -28.16 11.04 -13.84
CA LEU A 164 -29.56 11.26 -14.22
C LEU A 164 -30.39 11.89 -13.09
N LEU A 165 -30.13 11.50 -11.84
CA LEU A 165 -30.88 11.98 -10.68
C LEU A 165 -30.41 13.34 -10.15
N LEU A 166 -29.11 13.66 -10.29
CA LEU A 166 -28.50 14.82 -9.63
C LEU A 166 -28.05 15.92 -10.58
N ALA A 167 -27.69 15.57 -11.82
CA ALA A 167 -27.16 16.48 -12.83
C ALA A 167 -27.43 15.95 -14.26
N PRO A 168 -28.71 15.81 -14.67
CA PRO A 168 -29.08 15.16 -15.93
C PRO A 168 -28.54 15.84 -17.20
N ASN A 169 -28.14 17.10 -17.09
CA ASN A 169 -27.57 17.89 -18.19
C ASN A 169 -26.05 17.74 -18.34
N GLU A 170 -25.36 17.10 -17.38
CA GLU A 170 -23.92 16.85 -17.48
C GLU A 170 -23.61 15.58 -18.28
N THR A 171 -22.40 15.49 -18.84
CA THR A 171 -21.90 14.23 -19.42
C THR A 171 -21.47 13.26 -18.31
N LEU A 172 -21.54 11.95 -18.58
CA LEU A 172 -21.12 10.93 -17.62
C LEU A 172 -19.69 11.13 -17.12
N ARG A 173 -18.75 11.42 -18.03
CA ARG A 173 -17.34 11.64 -17.68
C ARG A 173 -17.16 12.84 -16.76
N ALA A 174 -17.75 14.00 -17.09
CA ALA A 174 -17.61 15.19 -16.25
C ALA A 174 -18.17 14.96 -14.84
N PHE A 175 -19.33 14.29 -14.75
CA PHE A 175 -19.96 13.97 -13.48
C PHE A 175 -19.14 12.97 -12.64
N SER A 176 -18.61 11.89 -13.26
CA SER A 176 -17.78 10.91 -12.56
C SER A 176 -16.45 11.48 -12.10
N ASP A 177 -15.80 12.33 -12.92
CA ASP A 177 -14.52 12.93 -12.59
C ASP A 177 -14.66 13.88 -11.37
N ASP A 178 -15.67 14.76 -11.37
CA ASP A 178 -15.98 15.58 -10.18
C ASP A 178 -16.42 14.72 -8.98
N GLY A 179 -17.15 13.63 -9.23
CA GLY A 179 -17.53 12.63 -8.24
C GLY A 179 -16.34 12.01 -7.52
N TYR A 180 -15.33 11.54 -8.24
CA TYR A 180 -14.10 11.00 -7.65
C TYR A 180 -13.30 12.08 -6.91
N MET A 181 -13.21 13.30 -7.45
CA MET A 181 -12.53 14.39 -6.72
C MET A 181 -13.27 14.76 -5.42
N ARG A 182 -14.61 14.68 -5.38
CA ARG A 182 -15.39 14.82 -4.14
C ARG A 182 -15.08 13.70 -3.15
N LEU A 183 -14.96 12.46 -3.62
CA LEU A 183 -14.58 11.32 -2.79
C LEU A 183 -13.18 11.51 -2.21
N THR A 184 -12.19 11.93 -3.01
CA THR A 184 -10.84 12.25 -2.55
C THR A 184 -10.85 13.29 -1.44
N ARG A 185 -11.61 14.39 -1.60
CA ARG A 185 -11.76 15.40 -0.53
C ARG A 185 -12.33 14.83 0.77
N ASN A 186 -13.27 13.89 0.68
CA ASN A 186 -13.81 13.21 1.85
C ASN A 186 -12.81 12.23 2.48
N VAL A 187 -12.01 11.53 1.68
CA VAL A 187 -10.91 10.68 2.17
C VAL A 187 -9.88 11.53 2.91
N VAL A 188 -9.51 12.70 2.41
CA VAL A 188 -8.60 13.60 3.14
C VAL A 188 -9.23 14.07 4.46
N ARG A 189 -10.54 14.40 4.47
CA ARG A 189 -11.23 14.90 5.67
C ARG A 189 -11.47 13.84 6.75
N TYR A 190 -11.78 12.61 6.36
CA TYR A 190 -12.23 11.55 7.27
C TYR A 190 -11.34 10.30 7.27
N GLY A 191 -10.29 10.27 6.44
CA GLY A 191 -9.39 9.12 6.28
C GLY A 191 -8.61 8.75 7.53
N TRP A 192 -8.48 9.68 8.49
CA TRP A 192 -7.91 9.39 9.81
C TRP A 192 -8.63 8.22 10.51
N LEU A 193 -9.91 7.99 10.20
CA LEU A 193 -10.68 6.88 10.75
C LEU A 193 -10.10 5.52 10.37
N ILE A 194 -9.50 5.40 9.18
CA ILE A 194 -8.85 4.17 8.70
C ILE A 194 -7.66 3.86 9.60
N SER A 195 -6.77 4.84 9.82
CA SER A 195 -5.63 4.67 10.73
C SER A 195 -6.06 4.45 12.17
N TYR A 196 -7.18 5.02 12.61
CA TYR A 196 -7.71 4.81 13.96
C TYR A 196 -8.23 3.39 14.18
N LEU A 197 -9.04 2.86 13.24
CA LEU A 197 -9.68 1.55 13.35
C LEU A 197 -8.75 0.39 12.97
N PHE A 198 -7.89 0.59 11.97
CA PHE A 198 -7.10 -0.48 11.34
C PHE A 198 -5.59 -0.25 11.44
N GLY A 199 -5.15 0.82 12.10
CA GLY A 199 -3.74 1.03 12.38
C GLY A 199 -3.16 -0.10 13.23
N ALA A 200 -2.13 -0.77 12.70
CA ALA A 200 -1.48 -1.92 13.32
C ALA A 200 0.04 -1.74 13.38
N SER A 201 0.51 -0.51 13.62
CA SER A 201 1.95 -0.19 13.67
C SER A 201 2.29 0.75 14.83
N SER A 202 1.86 0.44 16.05
CA SER A 202 2.13 1.25 17.24
C SER A 202 3.56 1.14 17.79
N ALA A 203 4.34 0.18 17.26
CA ALA A 203 5.72 -0.10 17.66
C ALA A 203 6.65 -0.26 16.44
N VAL A 204 7.94 -0.03 16.66
CA VAL A 204 8.99 -0.10 15.63
C VAL A 204 10.29 -0.62 16.23
N CYS A 205 11.12 -1.29 15.42
CA CYS A 205 12.46 -1.70 15.86
C CYS A 205 13.39 -0.49 15.95
N LYS A 206 14.23 -0.41 17.00
CA LYS A 206 15.25 0.64 17.15
C LYS A 206 16.17 0.78 15.94
N SER A 207 16.41 -0.32 15.21
CA SER A 207 17.26 -0.30 14.01
C SER A 207 16.70 0.57 12.88
N PHE A 208 15.37 0.78 12.85
CA PHE A 208 14.71 1.62 11.87
C PHE A 208 15.00 3.12 12.07
N LEU A 209 15.32 3.52 13.30
CA LEU A 209 15.63 4.91 13.65
C LEU A 209 17.14 5.19 13.72
N GLN A 210 17.98 4.29 13.19
CA GLN A 210 19.42 4.57 13.14
C GLN A 210 19.69 5.82 12.30
N GLY A 211 20.11 6.91 12.96
CA GLY A 211 20.30 8.24 12.35
C GLY A 211 19.16 9.24 12.62
N TYR A 212 18.03 8.77 13.17
CA TYR A 212 16.88 9.60 13.56
C TYR A 212 16.92 9.83 15.08
N HIS A 213 17.60 10.89 15.50
CA HIS A 213 17.90 11.13 16.92
C HIS A 213 16.79 11.85 17.69
N GLU A 214 15.91 12.57 17.00
CA GLU A 214 14.78 13.26 17.62
C GLU A 214 13.47 12.47 17.41
N HIS A 215 12.95 11.88 18.48
CA HIS A 215 11.63 11.23 18.46
C HIS A 215 10.99 11.22 19.85
N SER A 216 9.65 11.17 19.88
CA SER A 216 8.86 11.08 21.13
C SER A 216 8.50 9.64 21.55
N LEU A 217 9.14 8.63 20.94
CA LEU A 217 8.85 7.22 21.24
C LEU A 217 9.42 6.81 22.60
N VAL A 218 8.70 5.90 23.25
CA VAL A 218 9.06 5.29 24.53
C VAL A 218 9.74 3.96 24.28
N GLU A 219 10.73 3.62 25.10
CA GLU A 219 11.38 2.31 25.07
C GLU A 219 10.45 1.22 25.61
N PHE A 220 10.24 0.17 24.83
CA PHE A 220 9.55 -1.03 25.27
C PHE A 220 10.52 -2.08 25.80
N ASN A 221 11.62 -2.31 25.06
CA ASN A 221 12.71 -3.21 25.44
C ASN A 221 14.00 -2.85 24.66
N ASP A 222 15.05 -3.67 24.80
CA ASP A 222 16.36 -3.51 24.16
C ASP A 222 16.32 -3.23 22.65
N SER A 223 15.27 -3.67 21.95
CA SER A 223 15.18 -3.64 20.49
C SER A 223 13.95 -2.90 19.93
N THR A 224 13.00 -2.50 20.78
CA THR A 224 11.69 -1.98 20.36
C THR A 224 11.37 -0.65 21.01
N LEU A 225 10.88 0.27 20.20
CA LEU A 225 10.27 1.54 20.60
C LEU A 225 8.79 1.52 20.26
N TYR A 226 7.97 2.26 20.99
CA TYR A 226 6.54 2.37 20.73
C TYR A 226 5.98 3.70 21.23
N LYS A 227 4.74 4.01 20.86
CA LYS A 227 4.01 5.15 21.43
C LYS A 227 2.67 4.63 22.00
N PRO A 228 2.39 4.84 23.31
CA PRO A 228 1.28 4.17 24.00
C PRO A 228 -0.10 4.31 23.36
N TYR A 229 -0.35 5.43 22.68
CA TYR A 229 -1.63 5.73 22.03
C TYR A 229 -1.53 5.82 20.50
N ALA A 230 -0.38 5.48 19.91
CA ALA A 230 -0.28 5.45 18.46
C ALA A 230 -1.07 4.25 17.91
N THR A 231 -1.81 4.49 16.83
CA THR A 231 -2.44 3.42 16.05
C THR A 231 -1.55 3.02 14.87
N SER A 232 -0.99 4.01 14.15
CA SER A 232 -0.17 3.76 12.97
C SER A 232 1.05 4.68 12.91
N LEU A 233 2.22 4.21 13.37
CA LEU A 233 3.49 4.94 13.20
C LEU A 233 3.90 5.03 11.72
N ARG A 234 3.47 4.07 10.88
CA ARG A 234 3.65 4.13 9.41
C ARG A 234 3.09 5.42 8.81
N MET A 235 2.02 5.97 9.37
CA MET A 235 1.35 7.17 8.88
C MET A 235 1.75 8.44 9.67
N GLY A 236 2.69 8.34 10.61
CA GLY A 236 3.19 9.46 11.41
C GLY A 236 4.56 9.96 10.94
N ASP A 237 5.18 10.83 11.74
CA ASP A 237 6.40 11.57 11.40
C ASP A 237 7.63 10.69 11.10
N ILE A 238 7.67 9.49 11.67
CA ILE A 238 8.74 8.51 11.44
C ILE A 238 8.37 7.49 10.35
N GLY A 239 7.21 7.64 9.74
CA GLY A 239 6.63 6.70 8.81
C GLY A 239 7.04 6.99 7.37
N TYR A 240 6.13 6.69 6.45
CA TYR A 240 6.31 6.96 5.02
C TYR A 240 5.86 8.40 4.73
N GLN A 241 6.77 9.36 4.90
CA GLN A 241 6.52 10.78 4.61
C GLN A 241 7.45 11.29 3.51
N ASN A 242 6.89 12.06 2.59
CA ASN A 242 7.66 12.81 1.61
C ASN A 242 7.67 14.28 2.05
N LEU A 243 8.58 14.65 2.96
CA LEU A 243 8.68 16.02 3.50
C LEU A 243 8.83 17.09 2.40
N ALA A 244 9.30 16.72 1.21
CA ALA A 244 9.38 17.61 0.05
C ALA A 244 8.02 17.90 -0.62
N GLU A 245 7.01 17.04 -0.44
CA GLU A 245 5.64 17.27 -0.94
C GLU A 245 4.84 18.17 0.01
N ASP A 246 5.08 18.10 1.32
CA ASP A 246 4.49 19.01 2.31
C ASP A 246 4.88 20.49 2.04
N GLU A 247 6.11 20.74 1.57
CA GLU A 247 6.55 22.08 1.12
C GLU A 247 5.94 22.50 -0.23
N ALA A 248 5.59 21.54 -1.08
CA ALA A 248 4.97 21.78 -2.39
C ALA A 248 3.43 21.91 -2.32
N GLY A 249 2.83 21.65 -1.15
CA GLY A 249 1.39 21.75 -0.92
C GLY A 249 0.56 20.72 -1.68
N VAL A 250 1.09 19.51 -1.88
CA VAL A 250 0.38 18.36 -2.48
C VAL A 250 0.01 17.36 -1.41
#